data_AF-A0A920Q9V5-F1
#
_entry.id   AF-A0A920Q9V5-F1
#
_cell.length_a   1.000
_cell.length_b   1.000
_cell.length_c   1.000
_cell.angle_alpha   90.00
_cell.angle_beta   90.00
_cell.angle_gamma   90.00
#
_symmetry.space_group_name_H-M   'P 1'
#
loop_
_entity.id
_entity.type
_entity.pdbx_description
1 polymer ?
#
loop_
_entity_poly.entity_id
_entity_poly.type
_entity_poly.pdbx_seq_one_letter_code
_entity_poly.pdbx_strand_id
1 'polypeptide(L)'
;MFPVHCVKGTEEPNNFGTFEFVTADNVIPKNRYSGFFNTPLEAKLAAEAPDKVIICGVCTDICVLYTASDARNRDYHVDVPRIVC
;
A
#
# COMPACT_ATOMS: atom_id res chain seq x y z
N MET A 1 -15.35 0.98 14.12
CA MET A 1 -15.46 0.54 12.71
C MET A 1 -15.67 1.78 11.85
N PHE A 2 -14.94 1.96 10.75
CA PHE A 2 -15.12 3.11 9.85
C PHE A 2 -16.43 2.96 9.02
N PRO A 3 -17.07 4.08 8.59
CA PRO A 3 -18.16 4.04 7.61
C PRO A 3 -17.74 3.37 6.30
N VAL A 4 -18.69 3.05 5.43
CA VAL A 4 -18.39 2.59 4.08
C VAL A 4 -17.66 3.71 3.32
N HIS A 5 -16.52 3.40 2.71
CA HIS A 5 -15.68 4.34 1.97
C HIS A 5 -14.88 3.61 0.89
N CYS A 6 -14.45 4.33 -0.14
CA CYS A 6 -13.62 3.82 -1.24
C CYS A 6 -14.24 2.58 -1.90
N VAL A 7 -15.53 2.69 -2.25
CA VAL A 7 -16.31 1.57 -2.81
C VAL A 7 -15.89 1.30 -4.26
N LYS A 8 -15.60 0.04 -4.59
CA LYS A 8 -15.27 -0.37 -5.96
C LYS A 8 -16.39 0.03 -6.93
N GLY A 9 -16.02 0.73 -8.00
CA GLY A 9 -16.95 1.19 -9.03
C GLY A 9 -17.53 2.59 -8.79
N THR A 10 -17.23 3.23 -7.66
CA THR A 10 -17.46 4.67 -7.47
C THR A 10 -16.22 5.47 -7.88
N GLU A 11 -16.32 6.79 -7.85
CA GLU A 11 -15.21 7.69 -8.18
C GLU A 11 -14.14 7.74 -7.08
N GLU A 12 -14.52 7.53 -5.82
CA GLU A 12 -13.66 7.72 -4.64
C GLU A 12 -12.31 6.97 -4.71
N PRO A 13 -12.25 5.67 -5.09
CA PRO A 13 -10.98 4.94 -5.14
C PRO A 13 -10.01 5.46 -6.21
N ASN A 14 -10.52 6.18 -7.20
CA ASN A 14 -9.73 6.74 -8.31
C ASN A 14 -9.38 8.21 -8.07
N ASN A 15 -9.87 8.82 -6.99
CA ASN A 15 -9.60 10.20 -6.63
C ASN A 15 -8.31 10.34 -5.81
N PHE A 16 -7.23 9.77 -6.33
CA PHE A 16 -5.87 10.06 -5.90
C PHE A 16 -5.20 10.92 -6.97
N GLY A 17 -4.33 11.86 -6.57
CA GLY A 17 -3.65 12.73 -7.52
C GLY A 17 -2.91 11.94 -8.60
N THR A 18 -2.71 12.55 -9.77
CA THR A 18 -1.93 11.93 -10.84
C THR A 18 -0.45 12.00 -10.50
N PHE A 19 0.17 10.84 -10.28
CA PHE A 19 1.61 10.72 -10.11
C PHE A 19 2.19 10.07 -11.36
N GLU A 20 3.25 10.65 -11.94
CA GLU A 20 3.86 10.15 -13.18
C GLU A 20 4.33 8.69 -13.08
N PHE A 21 4.66 8.24 -11.88
CA PHE A 21 5.10 6.89 -11.59
C PHE A 21 3.95 5.89 -11.34
N VAL A 22 2.69 6.32 -11.33
CA VAL A 22 1.53 5.43 -11.15
C VAL A 22 1.00 5.00 -12.51
N THR A 23 0.96 3.69 -12.72
CA THR A 23 0.50 3.04 -13.96
C THR A 23 -0.57 2.00 -13.63
N ALA A 24 -1.32 1.54 -14.63
CA ALA A 24 -2.31 0.47 -14.41
C ALA A 24 -1.70 -0.81 -13.81
N ASP A 25 -0.41 -1.07 -14.10
CA ASP A 25 0.29 -2.28 -13.67
C ASP A 25 0.79 -2.23 -12.22
N ASN A 26 0.93 -1.05 -11.61
CA ASN A 26 1.40 -0.92 -10.23
C ASN A 26 0.32 -0.49 -9.23
N VAL A 27 -0.93 -0.34 -9.67
CA VAL A 27 -2.08 -0.14 -8.79
C VAL A 27 -2.61 -1.48 -8.28
N ILE A 28 -2.67 -1.64 -6.96
CA ILE A 28 -3.18 -2.86 -6.31
C ILE A 28 -4.38 -2.50 -5.41
N PRO A 29 -5.60 -2.93 -5.77
CA PRO A 29 -6.76 -2.70 -4.90
C PRO A 29 -6.65 -3.55 -3.62
N LYS A 30 -6.98 -2.95 -2.48
CA LYS A 30 -7.00 -3.63 -1.18
C LYS A 30 -8.32 -3.35 -0.45
N ASN A 31 -8.76 -4.30 0.36
CA ASN A 31 -9.98 -4.18 1.17
C ASN A 31 -9.72 -4.36 2.69
N ARG A 32 -8.44 -4.34 3.09
CA ARG A 32 -7.97 -4.38 4.48
C ARG A 32 -6.85 -3.36 4.70
N TYR A 33 -6.43 -3.22 5.95
CA TYR A 33 -5.41 -2.25 6.34
C TYR A 33 -4.06 -2.57 5.70
N SER A 34 -3.58 -3.79 5.87
CA SER A 34 -2.35 -4.26 5.23
C SER A 34 -2.52 -4.37 3.72
N GLY A 35 -1.56 -3.81 2.98
CA GLY A 35 -1.41 -3.97 1.54
C GLY A 35 -1.12 -5.41 1.12
N PHE A 36 -0.69 -6.29 2.02
CA PHE A 36 -0.41 -7.71 1.73
C PHE A 36 -1.65 -8.60 1.85
N PHE A 37 -2.68 -8.17 2.57
CA PHE A 37 -3.80 -9.03 2.89
C PHE A 37 -4.69 -9.29 1.67
N ASN A 38 -4.70 -10.53 1.18
CA ASN A 38 -5.46 -10.96 0.00
C ASN A 38 -5.18 -10.11 -1.24
N THR A 39 -3.93 -9.71 -1.45
CA THR A 39 -3.49 -8.96 -2.63
C THR A 39 -2.30 -9.66 -3.31
N PRO A 40 -1.99 -9.33 -4.58
CA PRO A 40 -0.79 -9.82 -5.25
C PRO A 40 0.51 -9.09 -4.84
N LEU A 41 0.50 -8.22 -3.81
CA LEU A 41 1.66 -7.40 -3.44
C LEU A 41 2.88 -8.25 -3.11
N GLU A 42 2.70 -9.35 -2.38
CA GLU A 42 3.80 -10.25 -2.00
C GLU A 42 4.47 -10.88 -3.23
N ALA A 43 3.66 -11.43 -4.15
CA ALA A 43 4.15 -12.01 -5.39
C ALA A 43 4.89 -10.98 -6.26
N LYS A 44 4.39 -9.74 -6.32
CA LYS A 44 5.05 -8.65 -7.04
C LYS A 44 6.39 -8.28 -6.42
N LEU A 45 6.45 -8.07 -5.11
CA LEU A 45 7.70 -7.75 -4.42
C LEU A 45 8.72 -8.90 -4.50
N ALA A 46 8.26 -10.16 -4.48
CA ALA A 46 9.15 -11.31 -4.68
C ALA A 46 9.73 -11.37 -6.11
N ALA A 47 8.96 -10.98 -7.12
CA ALA A 47 9.43 -10.94 -8.50
C ALA A 47 10.43 -9.80 -8.76
N GLU A 48 10.20 -8.63 -8.16
CA GLU A 48 11.09 -7.46 -8.26
C GLU A 48 12.34 -7.59 -7.38
N ALA A 49 12.27 -8.37 -6.30
CA ALA A 49 13.34 -8.60 -5.32
C ALA A 49 14.06 -7.30 -4.87
N PRO A 50 13.34 -6.29 -4.35
CA PRO A 50 13.93 -5.01 -4.01
C PRO A 50 14.83 -5.11 -2.77
N ASP A 51 15.96 -4.40 -2.80
CA ASP A 51 16.85 -4.25 -1.63
C ASP A 51 16.16 -3.52 -0.46
N LYS A 52 15.16 -2.69 -0.76
CA LYS A 52 14.44 -1.86 0.20
C LYS A 52 13.02 -1.54 -0.28
N VAL A 53 12.08 -1.52 0.65
CA VAL A 53 10.69 -1.08 0.44
C VAL A 53 10.46 0.24 1.19
N ILE A 54 10.07 1.28 0.47
CA ILE A 54 9.67 2.56 1.07
C ILE A 54 8.15 2.59 1.13
N ILE A 55 7.59 2.85 2.31
CA ILE A 55 6.14 2.91 2.51
C ILE A 55 5.76 4.34 2.88
N CYS A 56 4.80 4.89 2.14
CA CYS A 56 4.25 6.22 2.32
C CYS A 56 2.73 6.23 2.10
N GLY A 57 2.05 7.31 2.48
CA GLY A 57 0.61 7.50 2.31
C GLY A 57 -0.13 7.64 3.64
N VAL A 58 -1.42 7.30 3.65
CA VAL A 58 -2.32 7.56 4.79
C VAL A 58 -3.20 6.36 5.13
N CYS A 59 -3.64 6.19 6.39
CA CYS A 59 -3.19 6.87 7.61
C CYS A 59 -1.96 6.16 8.20
N THR A 60 -1.03 6.92 8.79
CA THR A 60 0.22 6.41 9.39
C THR A 60 -0.02 5.28 10.40
N ASP A 61 -0.99 5.46 11.28
CA ASP A 61 -1.35 4.57 12.39
C ASP A 61 -2.27 3.40 11.98
N ILE A 62 -2.62 3.30 10.70
CA ILE A 62 -3.50 2.26 10.16
C ILE A 62 -2.87 1.63 8.93
N CYS A 63 -3.19 2.12 7.72
CA CYS A 63 -2.79 1.47 6.47
C CYS A 63 -1.26 1.36 6.35
N VAL A 64 -0.54 2.43 6.68
CA VAL A 64 0.93 2.44 6.65
C VAL A 64 1.49 1.52 7.73
N LEU A 65 1.05 1.65 8.99
CA LEU A 65 1.51 0.81 10.10
C LEU A 65 1.33 -0.69 9.83
N TYR A 66 0.12 -1.12 9.45
CA TYR A 66 -0.15 -2.54 9.22
C TYR A 66 0.60 -3.09 8.01
N THR A 67 0.77 -2.29 6.94
CA THR A 67 1.55 -2.71 5.77
C THR A 67 3.04 -2.78 6.10
N ALA A 68 3.58 -1.81 6.84
CA ALA A 68 4.97 -1.80 7.28
C ALA A 68 5.29 -2.96 8.22
N SER A 69 4.39 -3.26 9.15
CA SER A 69 4.54 -4.42 10.04
C SER A 69 4.54 -5.73 9.24
N ASP A 70 3.64 -5.89 8.27
CA ASP A 70 3.58 -7.10 7.45
C ASP A 70 4.79 -7.26 6.54
N ALA A 71 5.32 -6.16 6.02
CA ALA A 71 6.55 -6.17 5.23
C ALA A 71 7.76 -6.55 6.10
N ARG A 72 7.89 -5.99 7.30
CA ARG A 72 8.96 -6.35 8.25
C ARG A 72 8.88 -7.82 8.69
N ASN A 73 7.68 -8.35 8.91
CA ASN A 73 7.46 -9.77 9.24
C ASN A 73 7.81 -10.73 8.09
N ARG A 74 8.01 -10.21 6.88
CA ARG A 74 8.46 -10.94 5.68
C ARG A 74 9.92 -10.63 5.33
N ASP A 75 10.68 -10.12 6.31
CA ASP A 75 12.09 -9.80 6.20
C ASP A 75 12.47 -8.71 5.18
N TYR A 76 11.49 -7.91 4.71
CA TYR A 76 11.81 -6.74 3.89
C TYR A 76 12.52 -5.67 4.72
N HIS A 77 13.54 -5.05 4.13
CA HIS A 77 14.11 -3.81 4.65
C HIS A 77 13.14 -2.66 4.37
N VAL A 78 12.45 -2.16 5.40
CA VAL A 78 11.40 -1.14 5.25
C VAL A 78 11.82 0.22 5.81
N ASP A 79 11.66 1.28 5.02
CA ASP A 79 11.74 2.67 5.48
C ASP A 79 10.37 3.36 5.38
N VAL A 80 9.98 4.07 6.45
CA VAL A 80 8.76 4.89 6.50
C VAL A 80 9.18 6.35 6.70
N PRO A 81 9.28 7.17 5.65
CA PRO A 81 9.79 8.53 5.78
C PRO A 81 8.77 9.45 6.47
N ARG A 82 9.24 10.24 7.45
CA ARG A 82 8.40 11.09 8.31
C ARG A 82 7.56 12.13 7.56
N ILE A 83 8.05 12.65 6.43
CA ILE A 83 7.42 13.77 5.71
C ILE A 83 6.32 13.34 4.73
N VAL A 84 6.13 12.03 4.52
CA VAL A 84 5.18 11.47 3.52
C VAL A 84 4.14 10.53 4.15
N CYS A 85 4.03 10.51 5.48
CA CYS A 85 3.09 9.70 6.25
C CYS A 85 2.39 10.53 7.32
#